data_AF-A0A9X6ABF3-F1
#
_entry.id   AF-A0A9X6ABF3-F1
#
_cell.length_a   1.000
_cell.length_b   1.000
_cell.length_c   1.000
_cell.angle_alpha   90.00
_cell.angle_beta   90.00
_cell.angle_gamma   90.00
#
_symmetry.space_group_name_H-M   'P 1'
#
loop_
_entity.id
_entity.type
_entity.pdbx_description
1 polymer ?
#
loop_
_entity_poly.entity_id
_entity_poly.type
_entity_poly.pdbx_seq_one_letter_code
_entity_poly.pdbx_strand_id
1 'polypeptide(L)'
;MTEQAVLARVLALSARHLGYAPEEITAERTFVGLGADSLQLIGMVRQLEAEFGVEIGMREILEEAGTPRLAARLIAERTGRRAVPASAGVTPDDEPVHVTPDDEPVHVTPDEEPVYATRAEVEELARQIRQLAETQTRMLGQLSEAVALLAEGREEVGG
;
A
#
# COMPACT_ATOMS: atom_id res chain seq x y z
N MET A 1 -0.34 10.02 26.79
CA MET A 1 0.69 9.01 26.46
C MET A 1 1.99 9.75 26.16
N THR A 2 3.15 9.26 26.59
CA THR A 2 4.44 9.92 26.25
C THR A 2 4.84 9.58 24.81
N GLU A 3 5.48 10.50 24.10
CA GLU A 3 5.96 10.29 22.72
C GLU A 3 6.83 9.04 22.61
N GLN A 4 7.68 8.78 23.60
CA GLN A 4 8.53 7.58 23.67
C GLN A 4 7.71 6.28 23.74
N ALA A 5 6.60 6.26 24.46
CA ALA A 5 5.72 5.10 24.53
C ALA A 5 4.99 4.86 23.20
N VAL A 6 4.57 5.94 22.52
CA VAL A 6 3.99 5.87 21.18
C VAL A 6 5.03 5.33 20.19
N LEU A 7 6.26 5.85 20.23
CA LEU A 7 7.34 5.42 19.34
C LEU A 7 7.66 3.93 19.48
N ALA A 8 7.82 3.44 20.71
CA ALA A 8 8.05 2.01 20.95
C ALA A 8 6.93 1.16 20.34
N ARG A 9 5.70 1.67 20.38
CA ARG A 9 4.54 0.95 19.85
C ARG A 9 4.44 1.02 18.32
N VAL A 10 4.71 2.17 17.72
CA VAL A 10 4.82 2.33 16.26
C VAL A 10 5.89 1.39 15.71
N LEU A 11 7.07 1.36 16.32
CA LEU A 11 8.17 0.46 15.93
C LEU A 11 7.74 -1.02 15.99
N ALA A 12 7.09 -1.42 17.08
CA ALA A 12 6.62 -2.80 17.24
C ALA A 12 5.55 -3.18 16.19
N LEU A 13 4.68 -2.25 15.80
CA LEU A 13 3.67 -2.46 14.78
C LEU A 13 4.30 -2.54 13.38
N SER A 14 5.20 -1.62 13.06
CA SER A 14 5.96 -1.63 11.81
C SER A 14 6.76 -2.92 11.66
N ALA A 15 7.41 -3.40 12.73
CA ALA A 15 8.19 -4.65 12.71
C ALA A 15 7.32 -5.84 12.35
N ARG A 16 6.15 -5.95 12.98
CA ARG A 16 5.18 -7.02 12.70
C ARG A 16 4.64 -6.97 11.28
N HIS A 17 4.33 -5.78 10.77
CA HIS A 17 3.76 -5.62 9.42
C HIS A 17 4.79 -5.87 8.32
N LEU A 18 6.05 -5.54 8.56
CA LEU A 18 7.14 -5.70 7.59
C LEU A 18 7.89 -7.03 7.72
N GLY A 19 7.57 -7.83 8.75
CA GLY A 19 8.21 -9.12 8.98
C GLY A 19 9.63 -9.05 9.56
N TYR A 20 10.02 -7.90 10.14
CA TYR A 20 11.32 -7.71 10.78
C TYR A 20 11.24 -7.93 12.29
N ALA A 21 12.38 -8.23 12.91
CA ALA A 21 12.52 -8.10 14.35
C ALA A 21 12.51 -6.62 14.77
N PRO A 22 12.01 -6.28 15.97
CA PRO A 22 11.93 -4.89 16.42
C PRO A 22 13.31 -4.22 16.53
N GLU A 23 14.40 -4.98 16.67
CA GLU A 23 15.77 -4.44 16.68
C GLU A 23 16.29 -4.08 15.27
N GLU A 24 15.68 -4.62 14.22
CA GLU A 24 16.09 -4.39 12.82
C GLU A 24 15.47 -3.12 12.22
N ILE A 25 14.41 -2.58 12.84
CA ILE A 25 13.75 -1.35 12.41
C ILE A 25 14.39 -0.14 13.09
N THR A 26 14.78 0.83 12.28
CA THR A 26 15.29 2.13 12.76
C THR A 26 14.21 3.20 12.71
N ALA A 27 14.08 3.98 13.78
CA ALA A 27 13.08 5.05 13.89
C ALA A 27 13.23 6.19 12.86
N GLU A 28 14.43 6.36 12.30
CA GLU A 28 14.77 7.40 11.33
C GLU A 28 14.65 6.93 9.87
N ARG A 29 14.47 5.62 9.63
CA ARG A 29 14.32 5.09 8.27
C ARG A 29 12.85 5.22 7.87
N THR A 30 12.61 5.62 6.62
CA THR A 30 11.24 5.72 6.10
C THR A 30 10.60 4.34 5.99
N PHE A 31 9.28 4.26 6.12
CA PHE A 31 8.54 3.02 5.96
C PHE A 31 8.79 2.37 4.59
N VAL A 32 8.77 3.17 3.51
CA VAL A 32 9.12 2.71 2.16
C VAL A 32 10.57 2.24 2.09
N GLY A 33 11.50 2.94 2.74
CA GLY A 33 12.91 2.53 2.82
C GLY A 33 13.16 1.28 3.67
N LEU A 34 12.23 0.90 4.55
CA LEU A 34 12.20 -0.38 5.24
C LEU A 34 11.60 -1.51 4.38
N GLY A 35 11.09 -1.17 3.18
CA GLY A 35 10.48 -2.13 2.26
C GLY A 35 8.96 -2.24 2.41
N ALA A 36 8.30 -1.27 3.06
CA ALA A 36 6.84 -1.25 3.13
C ALA A 36 6.23 -1.05 1.73
N ASP A 37 5.42 -2.01 1.29
CA ASP A 37 4.57 -1.83 0.12
C ASP A 37 3.33 -0.98 0.43
N SER A 38 2.61 -0.54 -0.61
CA SER A 38 1.45 0.33 -0.45
C SER A 38 0.32 -0.29 0.39
N LEU A 39 0.07 -1.60 0.27
CA LEU A 39 -0.96 -2.30 1.05
C LEU A 39 -0.54 -2.49 2.50
N GLN A 40 0.73 -2.79 2.75
CA GLN A 40 1.32 -2.86 4.08
C GLN A 40 1.26 -1.51 4.78
N LEU A 41 1.55 -0.41 4.07
CA LEU A 41 1.42 0.95 4.59
C LEU A 41 -0.02 1.26 4.97
N ILE A 42 -0.98 0.98 4.10
CA ILE A 42 -2.42 1.18 4.38
C ILE A 42 -2.83 0.37 5.62
N GLY A 43 -2.47 -0.91 5.68
CA GLY A 43 -2.79 -1.78 6.82
C GLY A 43 -2.19 -1.26 8.13
N MET A 44 -0.93 -0.85 8.10
CA MET A 44 -0.22 -0.31 9.26
C MET A 44 -0.85 0.99 9.73
N VAL A 45 -1.18 1.91 8.82
CA VAL A 45 -1.86 3.17 9.15
C VAL A 45 -3.20 2.91 9.80
N ARG A 46 -4.05 2.06 9.20
CA ARG A 46 -5.35 1.72 9.81
C ARG A 46 -5.22 1.09 11.20
N GLN A 47 -4.19 0.29 11.42
CA GLN A 47 -3.93 -0.30 12.73
C GLN A 47 -3.46 0.75 13.74
N LEU A 48 -2.63 1.70 13.33
CA LEU A 48 -2.23 2.84 14.16
C LEU A 48 -3.43 3.72 14.53
N GLU A 49 -4.29 4.02 13.55
CA GLU A 49 -5.52 4.79 13.78
C GLU A 49 -6.44 4.10 14.81
N ALA A 50 -6.68 2.80 14.62
CA ALA A 50 -7.51 2.00 15.52
C ALA A 50 -6.91 1.90 16.94
N GLU A 51 -5.59 1.80 17.06
CA GLU A 51 -4.92 1.65 18.35
C GLU A 51 -4.87 2.97 19.14
N PHE A 52 -4.58 4.09 18.48
CA PHE A 52 -4.41 5.38 19.14
C PHE A 52 -5.66 6.28 19.10
N GLY A 53 -6.69 5.88 18.36
CA GLY A 53 -7.94 6.64 18.20
C GLY A 53 -7.72 7.98 17.49
N VAL A 54 -6.81 8.01 16.52
CA VAL A 54 -6.47 9.19 15.71
C VAL A 54 -6.73 8.89 14.24
N GLU A 55 -6.98 9.93 13.44
CA GLU A 55 -7.01 9.82 11.98
C GLU A 55 -5.66 10.25 11.41
N ILE A 56 -5.16 9.49 10.44
CA ILE A 56 -3.88 9.73 9.79
C ILE A 56 -4.06 9.52 8.28
N GLY A 57 -3.97 10.62 7.53
CA GLY A 57 -4.10 10.55 6.07
C GLY A 57 -2.90 9.88 5.41
N MET A 58 -3.13 9.14 4.32
CA MET A 58 -2.04 8.52 3.55
C MET A 58 -1.05 9.57 3.02
N ARG A 59 -1.55 10.71 2.55
CA ARG A 59 -0.71 11.85 2.12
C ARG A 59 0.19 12.33 3.25
N GLU A 60 -0.37 12.50 4.44
CA GLU A 60 0.36 12.94 5.64
C GLU A 60 1.46 11.93 6.02
N ILE A 61 1.20 10.62 5.89
CA ILE A 61 2.24 9.60 6.09
C ILE A 61 3.36 9.71 5.05
N LEU A 62 3.05 9.99 3.78
CA LEU A 62 4.08 10.08 2.75
C LEU A 62 4.87 11.39 2.80
N GLU A 63 4.24 12.50 3.17
CA GLU A 63 4.83 13.84 3.12
C GLU A 63 5.43 14.27 4.47
N GLU A 64 4.77 13.96 5.59
CA GLU A 64 5.08 14.53 6.91
C GLU A 64 5.49 13.49 7.94
N ALA A 65 4.94 12.27 7.85
CA ALA A 65 5.10 11.20 8.83
C ALA A 65 5.71 9.92 8.25
N GLY A 66 6.67 10.08 7.33
CA GLY A 66 7.26 8.97 6.58
C GLY A 66 8.14 8.01 7.37
N THR A 67 8.50 8.35 8.61
CA THR A 67 9.34 7.53 9.50
C THR A 67 8.57 7.17 10.77
N PRO A 68 8.94 6.06 11.46
CA PRO A 68 8.33 5.70 12.74
C PRO A 68 8.38 6.82 13.79
N ARG A 69 9.46 7.61 13.80
CA ARG A 69 9.60 8.75 14.70
C ARG A 69 8.60 9.86 14.41
N LEU A 70 8.46 10.25 13.16
CA LEU A 70 7.54 11.31 12.75
C LEU A 70 6.08 10.89 12.96
N ALA A 71 5.74 9.64 12.62
CA ALA A 71 4.42 9.07 12.89
C ALA A 71 4.11 9.06 14.40
N ALA A 72 5.06 8.65 15.25
CA ALA A 72 4.87 8.65 16.70
C ALA A 72 4.65 10.05 17.27
N ARG A 73 5.39 11.04 16.78
CA ARG A 73 5.22 12.44 17.16
C ARG A 73 3.85 12.96 16.76
N LEU A 74 3.42 12.72 15.52
CA LEU A 74 2.11 13.11 15.00
C LEU A 74 0.97 12.53 15.86
N ILE A 75 1.07 11.22 16.17
CA ILE A 75 0.11 10.53 17.03
C ILE A 75 0.11 11.17 18.44
N ALA A 76 1.28 11.37 19.05
CA ALA A 76 1.38 11.95 20.39
C ALA A 76 0.78 13.37 20.46
N GLU A 77 1.00 14.20 19.43
CA GLU A 77 0.42 15.53 19.31
C GLU A 77 -1.12 15.48 19.18
N ARG A 78 -1.66 14.52 18.43
CA ARG A 78 -3.13 14.34 18.29
C ARG A 78 -3.77 13.77 19.55
N THR A 79 -3.19 12.74 20.15
CA THR A 79 -3.66 12.17 21.42
C THR A 79 -3.57 13.19 22.56
N GLY A 80 -2.54 14.04 22.57
CA GLY A 80 -2.40 15.14 23.51
C GLY A 80 -3.48 16.22 23.36
N ARG A 81 -3.83 16.59 22.12
CA ARG A 81 -4.96 17.52 21.83
C ARG A 81 -6.32 16.93 22.23
N ARG A 82 -6.51 15.63 22.02
CA ARG A 82 -7.73 14.87 22.38
C ARG A 82 -7.91 14.71 23.90
N ALA A 83 -6.82 14.69 24.67
CA ALA A 83 -6.83 14.53 26.12
C ALA A 83 -7.31 15.78 26.89
N VAL A 84 -7.51 16.92 26.21
CA VAL A 84 -8.30 18.02 26.77
C VAL A 84 -9.77 17.63 26.60
N PRO A 85 -10.54 17.41 27.68
CA PRO A 85 -11.84 16.77 27.59
C PRO A 85 -12.85 17.71 26.95
N ALA A 86 -13.13 17.51 25.66
CA ALA A 86 -14.41 17.86 25.08
C ALA A 86 -15.44 16.81 25.53
N SER A 87 -15.96 17.00 26.75
CA SER A 87 -17.19 16.34 27.18
C SER A 87 -18.36 17.00 26.45
N ALA A 88 -18.75 16.43 25.31
CA ALA A 88 -20.07 16.63 24.74
C ALA A 88 -20.41 15.40 23.91
N GLY A 89 -21.36 14.61 24.41
CA GLY A 89 -21.88 13.46 23.68
C GLY A 89 -22.61 13.91 22.42
N VAL A 90 -22.51 13.11 21.37
CA VAL A 90 -23.46 13.14 20.26
C VAL A 90 -23.72 11.68 19.89
N THR A 91 -24.99 11.31 20.07
CA THR A 91 -25.60 10.07 19.59
C THR A 91 -25.50 9.96 18.06
N PRO A 92 -25.33 8.76 17.49
CA PRO A 92 -25.36 8.58 16.05
C PRO A 92 -26.82 8.46 15.59
N ASP A 93 -27.36 9.54 15.02
CA ASP A 93 -28.54 9.50 14.16
C ASP A 93 -28.57 10.81 13.36
N ASP A 94 -28.26 10.75 12.06
CA ASP A 94 -29.20 11.16 11.01
C ASP A 94 -28.64 10.83 9.61
N GLU A 95 -29.53 10.39 8.76
CA GLU A 95 -29.40 9.95 7.37
C GLU A 95 -29.06 11.10 6.37
N PRO A 96 -28.84 10.82 5.07
CA PRO A 96 -28.04 11.65 4.18
C PRO A 96 -28.77 12.89 3.64
N VAL A 97 -28.11 14.05 3.65
CA VAL A 97 -28.62 15.25 2.97
C VAL A 97 -27.96 15.40 1.60
N HIS A 98 -28.76 15.10 0.57
CA HIS A 98 -28.57 15.56 -0.79
C HIS A 98 -28.54 17.10 -0.83
N VAL A 99 -27.52 17.69 -1.47
CA VAL A 99 -27.56 19.08 -1.94
C VAL A 99 -27.42 19.06 -3.47
N THR A 100 -28.46 19.55 -4.14
CA THR A 100 -28.49 19.82 -5.60
C THR A 100 -27.79 21.14 -5.94
N PRO A 101 -27.38 21.32 -7.22
CA PRO A 101 -26.26 22.16 -7.64
C PRO A 101 -26.70 23.59 -7.96
N ASP A 102 -25.87 24.58 -7.60
CA ASP A 102 -25.40 25.69 -8.44
C ASP A 102 -24.64 26.69 -7.55
N ASP A 103 -23.31 26.64 -7.59
CA ASP A 103 -22.43 27.82 -7.49
C ASP A 103 -21.08 27.37 -8.06
N GLU A 104 -20.53 28.13 -9.01
CA GLU A 104 -19.46 27.75 -9.94
C GLU A 104 -18.27 27.00 -9.30
N PRO A 105 -17.87 25.83 -9.81
CA PRO A 105 -16.65 25.16 -9.36
C PRO A 105 -15.43 25.96 -9.85
N VAL A 106 -14.69 26.52 -8.89
CA VAL A 106 -13.30 26.91 -9.08
C VAL A 106 -12.54 25.70 -9.62
N HIS A 107 -12.18 25.74 -10.90
CA HIS A 107 -11.29 24.79 -11.55
C HIS A 107 -9.92 24.79 -10.85
N VAL A 108 -9.75 23.93 -9.86
CA VAL A 108 -8.45 23.34 -9.53
C VAL A 108 -8.41 22.05 -10.34
N THR A 109 -7.62 21.96 -11.41
CA THR A 109 -7.40 20.71 -12.15
C THR A 109 -6.66 19.72 -11.24
N PRO A 110 -7.29 18.65 -10.74
CA PRO A 110 -6.63 17.54 -10.08
C PRO A 110 -6.59 16.40 -11.11
N ASP A 111 -5.97 16.63 -12.26
CA ASP A 111 -5.90 15.60 -13.30
C ASP A 111 -4.70 14.71 -13.03
N GLU A 112 -4.89 13.80 -12.08
CA GLU A 112 -4.36 12.44 -12.06
C GLU A 112 -5.03 11.74 -10.87
N GLU A 113 -6.35 11.54 -10.99
CA GLU A 113 -7.02 10.52 -10.20
C GLU A 113 -6.36 9.17 -10.51
N PRO A 114 -5.95 8.37 -9.51
CA PRO A 114 -5.53 7.00 -9.78
C PRO A 114 -6.73 6.27 -10.40
N VAL A 115 -6.67 6.02 -11.71
CA VAL A 115 -7.68 5.28 -12.45
C VAL A 115 -7.66 3.84 -11.92
N TYR A 116 -8.52 3.55 -10.95
CA TYR A 116 -8.66 2.21 -10.42
C TYR A 116 -9.31 1.32 -11.48
N ALA A 117 -8.63 0.26 -11.87
CA ALA A 117 -9.17 -0.74 -12.79
C ALA A 117 -10.45 -1.34 -12.19
N THR A 118 -11.51 -1.41 -12.99
CA THR A 118 -12.74 -2.09 -12.63
C THR A 118 -12.48 -3.59 -12.51
N ARG A 119 -13.31 -4.30 -11.73
CA ARG A 119 -13.20 -5.75 -11.56
C ARG A 119 -13.21 -6.51 -12.90
N ALA A 120 -13.99 -6.03 -13.87
CA ALA A 120 -14.07 -6.63 -15.21
C ALA A 120 -12.73 -6.50 -15.97
N GLU A 121 -12.05 -5.36 -15.86
CA GLU A 121 -10.75 -5.13 -16.50
C GLU A 121 -9.65 -5.97 -15.87
N VAL A 122 -9.69 -6.20 -14.55
CA VAL A 122 -8.75 -7.10 -13.86
C VAL A 122 -8.94 -8.56 -14.33
N GLU A 123 -10.19 -8.99 -14.51
CA GLU A 123 -10.51 -10.33 -15.03
C GLU A 123 -10.07 -10.49 -16.50
N GLU A 124 -10.18 -9.44 -17.30
CA GLU A 124 -9.65 -9.37 -18.67
C GLU A 124 -8.12 -9.47 -18.69
N LEU A 125 -7.44 -8.64 -17.91
CA LEU A 125 -5.99 -8.64 -17.81
C LEU A 125 -5.46 -10.01 -17.35
N ALA A 126 -6.12 -10.64 -16.38
CA ALA A 126 -5.76 -11.97 -15.91
C ALA A 126 -5.92 -13.04 -17.02
N ARG A 127 -6.93 -12.92 -17.89
CA ARG A 127 -7.08 -13.79 -19.06
C ARG A 127 -5.95 -13.55 -20.07
N GLN A 128 -5.61 -12.30 -20.35
CA GLN A 128 -4.54 -11.95 -21.28
C GLN A 128 -3.17 -12.45 -20.81
N ILE A 129 -2.85 -12.31 -19.53
CA ILE A 129 -1.60 -12.81 -18.95
C ILE A 129 -1.50 -14.34 -19.10
N ARG A 130 -2.59 -15.07 -18.82
CA ARG A 130 -2.60 -16.54 -19.01
C ARG A 130 -2.38 -16.93 -20.47
N GLN A 131 -3.04 -16.25 -21.41
CA GLN A 131 -2.87 -16.50 -22.83
C GLN A 131 -1.44 -16.21 -23.31
N LEU A 132 -0.81 -15.16 -22.79
CA LEU A 132 0.59 -14.84 -23.10
C LEU A 132 1.53 -15.93 -22.56
N ALA A 133 1.33 -16.39 -21.33
CA ALA A 133 2.14 -17.45 -20.73
C ALA A 133 2.04 -18.78 -21.49
N GLU A 134 0.84 -19.14 -21.96
CA GLU A 134 0.63 -20.32 -22.82
C GLU A 134 1.37 -20.18 -24.15
N THR A 135 1.32 -18.99 -24.75
CA THR A 135 2.01 -18.71 -26.01
C THR A 135 3.53 -18.79 -25.83
N GLN A 136 4.07 -18.26 -24.73
CA GLN A 136 5.49 -18.35 -24.39
C GLN A 136 5.94 -19.81 -24.19
N THR A 137 5.12 -20.62 -23.51
CA THR A 137 5.44 -22.05 -23.30
C THR A 137 5.47 -22.81 -24.62
N ARG A 138 4.54 -22.52 -25.54
CA ARG A 138 4.53 -23.10 -26.89
C ARG A 138 5.79 -22.72 -27.68
N MET A 139 6.17 -21.45 -27.67
CA MET A 139 7.40 -20.98 -28.34
C MET A 139 8.65 -21.67 -27.77
N LEU A 140 8.74 -21.80 -26.44
CA LEU A 140 9.87 -22.48 -25.80
C LEU A 140 9.95 -23.95 -26.21
N GLY A 141 8.80 -24.64 -26.29
CA GLY A 141 8.70 -26.01 -26.78
C GLY A 141 9.19 -26.15 -28.23
N GLN A 142 8.76 -25.26 -29.13
CA GLN A 142 9.17 -25.26 -30.53
C GLN A 142 10.68 -25.02 -30.69
N LEU A 143 11.27 -24.13 -29.88
CA LEU A 143 12.71 -23.90 -29.88
C LEU A 143 13.48 -25.13 -29.37
N SER A 144 12.98 -25.79 -28.33
CA SER A 144 13.60 -27.02 -27.81
C SER A 144 13.56 -28.16 -28.84
N GLU A 145 12.44 -28.32 -29.53
CA GLU A 145 12.28 -29.35 -30.57
C GLU A 145 13.16 -29.05 -31.80
N ALA A 146 13.25 -27.80 -32.24
CA ALA A 146 14.14 -27.40 -33.31
C ALA A 146 15.63 -27.62 -32.98
N VAL A 147 16.04 -27.34 -31.73
CA VAL A 147 17.40 -27.63 -31.26
C VAL A 147 17.67 -29.14 -31.22
N ALA A 148 16.71 -29.96 -30.77
CA ALA A 148 16.84 -31.41 -30.77
C ALA A 148 17.02 -31.98 -32.18
N LEU A 149 16.20 -31.55 -33.15
CA LEU A 149 16.31 -31.96 -34.55
C LEU A 149 17.65 -31.54 -35.19
N LEU A 150 18.16 -30.36 -34.86
CA LEU A 150 19.48 -29.90 -35.31
C LEU A 150 20.64 -30.69 -34.68
N ALA A 151 20.49 -31.16 -33.44
CA ALA A 151 21.47 -31.98 -32.78
C ALA A 151 21.53 -33.40 -33.40
N GLU A 152 20.38 -34.01 -33.65
CA GLU A 152 20.26 -35.33 -34.29
C GLU A 152 20.80 -35.33 -35.73
N GLY A 153 20.46 -34.31 -36.53
CA GLY A 153 20.98 -34.18 -37.91
C GLY A 153 22.48 -33.92 -38.01
N ARG A 154 23.15 -33.53 -36.91
CA ARG A 154 24.59 -33.33 -36.86
C ARG A 154 25.38 -34.60 -36.56
N GLU A 155 24.73 -35.63 -35.99
CA GLU A 155 25.36 -36.94 -35.76
C GLU A 155 25.40 -37.79 -37.05
N GLU A 156 24.48 -37.59 -38.00
CA GLU A 156 24.45 -38.33 -39.27
C GLU A 156 25.49 -37.86 -40.32
N VAL A 157 26.03 -36.65 -40.20
CA VAL A 157 27.00 -36.08 -41.17
C VAL A 157 28.47 -36.38 -40.78
N GLY A 158 28.70 -36.97 -39.60
CA GLY A 158 30.02 -37.23 -39.04
C GLY A 158 30.47 -38.70 -39.01
N GLY A 159 29.82 -39.58 -39.76
CA GLY A 159 30.13 -41.03 -39.84
C GLY A 159 30.81 -41.43 -41.15
#